data_AF-A0A3C0BIK5-F1
#
_entry.id   AF-A0A3C0BIK5-F1
#
_cell.length_a   1.000
_cell.length_b   1.000
_cell.length_c   1.000
_cell.angle_alpha   90.00
_cell.angle_beta   90.00
_cell.angle_gamma   90.00
#
_symmetry.space_group_name_H-M   'P 1'
#
loop_
_entity.id
_entity.type
_entity.pdbx_description
1 polymer ?
#
loop_
_entity_poly.entity_id
_entity_poly.type
_entity_poly.pdbx_seq_one_letter_code
_entity_poly.pdbx_strand_id
1 'polypeptide(L)' 'GGDGDMYGEGGNHFIHVIRRNPDITHLVHDNMVYGLTQGQASPTSPKGM' A
#
# COMPACT_ATOMS: atom_id res chain seq x y z
N GLY A 1 0.69 5.33 -4.64
CA GLY A 1 -0.58 5.34 -3.88
C GLY A 1 -0.30 5.40 -2.40
N GLY A 2 -1.32 5.22 -1.56
CA GLY A 2 -1.13 5.03 -0.12
C GLY A 2 -0.65 3.61 0.21
N ASP A 3 -0.20 3.37 1.43
CA ASP A 3 0.15 2.04 1.93
C ASP A 3 -1.05 1.07 1.92
N GLY A 4 -2.25 1.55 2.26
CA GLY A 4 -3.48 0.76 2.18
C GLY A 4 -3.86 0.33 0.75
N ASP A 5 -3.67 1.23 -0.21
CA ASP A 5 -3.90 0.98 -1.64
C ASP A 5 -2.86 -0.01 -2.19
N MET A 6 -1.57 0.15 -1.86
CA MET A 6 -0.50 -0.63 -2.46
C MET A 6 -0.18 -1.95 -1.79
N TYR A 7 -0.33 -2.04 -0.47
CA TYR A 7 -0.04 -3.24 0.31
C TYR A 7 -1.30 -3.95 0.80
N GLY A 8 -2.47 -3.31 0.68
CA GLY A 8 -3.77 -3.88 1.00
C GLY A 8 -4.44 -4.41 -0.26
N GLU A 9 -5.42 -3.66 -0.79
CA GLU A 9 -6.20 -4.05 -1.97
C GLU A 9 -5.31 -4.36 -3.19
N GLY A 10 -4.30 -3.53 -3.44
CA GLY A 10 -3.39 -3.66 -4.57
C GLY A 10 -2.25 -4.66 -4.38
N GLY A 11 -2.12 -5.31 -3.21
CA GLY A 11 -0.94 -6.10 -2.85
C GLY A 11 -0.57 -7.20 -3.85
N ASN A 12 -1.56 -7.91 -4.39
CA ASN A 12 -1.33 -8.94 -5.40
C ASN A 12 -0.81 -8.33 -6.72
N HIS A 13 -1.40 -7.23 -7.16
CA HIS A 13 -0.95 -6.51 -8.36
C HIS A 13 0.47 -5.99 -8.19
N PHE A 14 0.81 -5.47 -7.00
CA PHE A 14 2.15 -4.98 -6.68
C PHE A 14 3.22 -6.07 -6.82
N ILE A 15 3.00 -7.25 -6.23
CA ILE A 15 3.92 -8.40 -6.36
C ILE A 15 4.09 -8.81 -7.83
N HIS A 16 2.98 -8.84 -8.57
CA HIS A 16 2.99 -9.18 -10.00
C HIS A 16 3.72 -8.16 -10.87
N VAL A 17 3.65 -6.87 -10.54
CA VAL A 17 4.38 -5.79 -11.23
C VAL A 17 5.89 -5.93 -10.96
N ILE A 18 6.30 -6.12 -9.71
CA ILE A 18 7.71 -6.35 -9.34
C ILE A 18 8.29 -7.53 -10.14
N ARG A 19 7.57 -8.65 -10.19
CA ARG A 19 8.01 -9.86 -10.91
C ARG A 19 8.19 -9.65 -12.42
N ARG A 20 7.46 -8.71 -13.02
CA ARG A 20 7.58 -8.38 -14.45
C ARG A 20 8.69 -7.38 -14.74
N ASN A 21 9.23 -6.74 -13.71
CA ASN A 21 10.32 -5.76 -13.79
C ASN A 21 10.13 -4.69 -14.90
N PRO A 22 8.95 -4.04 -15.01
CA PRO A 22 8.80 -2.91 -15.92
C PRO A 22 9.65 -1.72 -15.45
N ASP A 23 10.18 -0.95 -16.39
CA ASP A 23 10.91 0.29 -16.10
C ASP A 23 9.95 1.41 -15.68
N ILE A 24 9.52 1.37 -14.42
CA ILE A 24 8.63 2.35 -13.81
C ILE A 24 9.10 2.68 -12.40
N THR A 25 8.82 3.91 -11.96
CA THR A 25 8.99 4.32 -10.57
C THR A 25 7.66 4.17 -9.85
N HIS A 26 7.67 3.41 -8.75
CA HIS A 26 6.51 3.23 -7.90
C HIS A 26 6.69 4.01 -6.59
N LEU A 27 5.87 5.06 -6.37
CA LEU A 27 5.89 5.84 -5.13
C LEU A 27 4.74 5.43 -4.21
N VAL A 28 5.10 4.95 -3.01
CA VAL A 28 4.14 4.62 -1.94
C VAL A 28 4.26 5.66 -0.83
N HIS A 29 3.16 6.35 -0.56
CA HIS A 29 3.04 7.33 0.50
C HIS A 29 2.53 6.57 1.74
N ASP A 30 3.47 6.07 2.54
CA ASP A 30 3.16 5.29 3.74
C ASP A 30 2.82 6.23 4.91
N ASN A 31 1.53 6.37 5.19
CA ASN A 31 1.03 7.14 6.32
C ASN A 31 0.44 6.24 7.43
N MET A 32 0.58 4.92 7.28
CA MET A 32 0.20 3.89 8.25
C MET A 32 -1.29 3.87 8.62
N VAL A 33 -2.17 4.39 7.74
CA VAL A 33 -3.61 4.46 7.98
C VAL A 33 -4.38 4.65 6.67
N TYR A 34 -5.60 4.10 6.56
CA TYR A 34 -6.53 4.48 5.49
C TYR A 34 -7.12 5.87 5.75
N GLY A 35 -6.30 6.91 5.53
CA GLY A 35 -6.65 8.29 5.89
C GLY A 35 -7.87 8.83 5.15
N LEU A 36 -8.03 8.50 3.86
CA LEU A 36 -9.15 8.98 3.05
C LEU A 36 -10.51 8.43 3.54
N THR A 37 -10.55 7.21 4.04
CA THR A 37 -11.78 6.52 4.45
C THR A 37 -12.08 6.64 5.93
N GLN A 38 -11.53 7.65 6.63
CA GLN A 38 -11.77 7.94 8.05
C GLN A 38 -10.91 7.14 9.04
N GLY A 39 -9.72 6.70 8.65
CA GLY A 39 -8.69 6.31 9.61
C GLY A 39 -8.68 4.83 10.00
N GLN A 40 -9.13 3.92 9.14
CA GLN A 40 -9.02 2.48 9.40
C GLN A 40 -7.55 2.03 9.41
N ALA A 41 -7.27 0.96 10.16
CA ALA A 41 -5.97 0.32 10.15
C ALA A 41 -5.60 -0.18 8.75
N SER A 42 -4.37 0.12 8.33
CA SER A 42 -3.75 -0.30 7.09
C SER A 42 -2.74 -1.44 7.32
N PRO A 43 -2.20 -2.06 6.25
CA PRO A 43 -1.18 -3.10 6.38
C PRO A 43 0.12 -2.65 7.06
N THR A 44 0.40 -1.35 7.08
CA THR A 44 1.59 -0.77 7.75
C THR A 44 1.25 -0.10 9.08
N SER A 45 -0.01 -0.18 9.55
CA SER A 45 -0.37 0.34 10.87
C SER A 45 0.41 -0.33 12.00
N PRO A 46 0.75 0.43 13.06
CA PRO A 46 1.30 -0.14 14.28
C PRO A 46 0.41 -1.23 14.86
N LYS A 47 1.00 -2.28 15.42
CA LYS A 47 0.25 -3.32 16.11
C LYS A 47 -0.55 -2.72 17.27
N GLY A 48 -1.85 -3.03 17.34
CA GLY A 48 -2.74 -2.54 18.39
C GLY A 48 -3.48 -1.24 18.04
N MET A 49 -3.31 -0.73 16.82
CA MET A 49 -4.23 0.23 16.21
C MET A 49 -5.53 -0.45 15.77
#